data_AF-A0A507E0U0-F1
#
_entry.id   AF-A0A507E0U0-F1
#
_cell.length_a   1.000
_cell.length_b   1.000
_cell.length_c   1.000
_cell.angle_alpha   90.00
_cell.angle_beta   90.00
_cell.angle_gamma   90.00
#
_symmetry.space_group_name_H-M   'P 1'
#
loop_
_entity.id
_entity.type
_entity.pdbx_description
1 polymer ?
#
loop_
_entity_poly.entity_id
_entity_poly.type
_entity_poly.pdbx_seq_one_letter_code
_entity_poly.pdbx_strand_id
1 'polypeptide(L)'
;MRLLQQLHSIPRIPSISTILANYVDDASTSSEHEKDELQTVIDGLKLYFNTGLKNILLYRIERAQFNAILKKTPTIQACDIYGAEHFLRLFVRLPALVARVGADKDTAEMFQKHFNDILRFIDERRDQYLIDRS
;
A
#
# COMPACT_ATOMS: atom_id res chain seq x y z
N MET A 1 15.27 -11.52 12.35
CA MET A 1 14.10 -11.41 11.44
C MET A 1 12.93 -12.24 12.00
N ARG A 2 12.15 -11.72 12.94
CA ARG A 2 10.99 -12.41 13.56
C ARG A 2 9.63 -11.76 13.21
N LEU A 3 9.59 -10.91 12.18
CA LEU A 3 8.40 -10.11 11.82
C LEU A 3 7.45 -10.78 10.80
N LEU A 4 7.71 -12.04 10.39
CA LEU A 4 7.05 -12.65 9.22
C LEU A 4 5.94 -13.66 9.56
N GLN A 5 5.58 -13.84 10.84
CA GLN A 5 4.61 -14.89 11.23
C GLN A 5 3.54 -14.44 12.24
N GLN A 6 3.38 -13.15 12.53
CA GLN A 6 2.27 -12.71 13.36
C GLN A 6 1.02 -12.51 12.51
N LEU A 7 -0.03 -13.23 12.89
CA LEU A 7 -1.36 -13.19 12.29
C LEU A 7 -2.06 -11.94 12.83
N HIS A 8 -1.97 -10.83 12.11
CA HIS A 8 -2.60 -9.59 12.55
C HIS A 8 -4.12 -9.66 12.41
N SER A 9 -4.81 -9.08 13.37
CA SER A 9 -6.26 -8.89 13.30
C SER A 9 -6.63 -8.02 12.09
N ILE A 10 -7.53 -8.53 11.25
CA ILE A 10 -8.08 -7.82 10.08
C ILE A 10 -9.60 -7.66 10.23
N PRO A 11 -10.21 -6.56 9.76
CA PRO A 11 -9.59 -5.46 9.01
C PRO A 11 -8.71 -4.57 9.89
N ARG A 12 -7.58 -4.10 9.35
CA ARG A 12 -6.68 -3.15 10.03
C ARG A 12 -7.25 -1.74 9.94
N ILE A 13 -7.11 -1.01 11.03
CA ILE A 13 -7.50 0.40 11.14
C ILE A 13 -6.27 1.19 11.59
N PRO A 14 -5.82 2.19 10.82
CA PRO A 14 -6.32 2.60 9.51
C PRO A 14 -5.92 1.63 8.38
N SER A 15 -6.75 1.55 7.34
CA SER A 15 -6.47 0.75 6.14
C SER A 15 -5.55 1.50 5.18
N ILE A 16 -4.99 0.81 4.19
CA ILE A 16 -4.15 1.42 3.15
C ILE A 16 -4.92 2.49 2.38
N SER A 17 -6.19 2.25 2.07
CA SER A 17 -7.05 3.24 1.42
C SER A 17 -7.15 4.52 2.26
N THR A 18 -7.31 4.41 3.58
CA THR A 18 -7.33 5.55 4.49
C THR A 18 -5.98 6.25 4.58
N ILE A 19 -4.87 5.51 4.67
CA ILE A 19 -3.52 6.07 4.73
C ILE A 19 -3.22 6.90 3.47
N LEU A 20 -3.56 6.36 2.29
CA LEU A 20 -3.36 7.04 1.02
C LEU A 20 -4.27 8.27 0.87
N ALA A 21 -5.51 8.20 1.34
CA ALA A 21 -6.40 9.37 1.37
C ALA A 21 -5.82 10.50 2.25
N ASN A 22 -5.36 10.16 3.46
CA ASN A 22 -4.72 11.12 4.35
C ASN A 22 -3.46 11.76 3.72
N TYR A 23 -2.72 10.99 2.92
CA TYR A 23 -1.55 11.51 2.20
C TYR A 23 -1.94 12.52 1.10
N VAL A 24 -3.01 12.27 0.35
CA VAL A 24 -3.54 13.22 -0.65
C VAL A 24 -3.97 14.52 0.03
N ASP A 25 -4.64 14.40 1.18
CA ASP A 25 -5.09 15.57 1.94
C ASP A 25 -3.91 16.36 2.53
N ASP A 26 -2.84 15.70 2.97
CA ASP A 26 -1.61 16.34 3.47
C ASP A 26 -0.83 17.06 2.36
N ALA A 27 -0.85 16.51 1.14
CA ALA A 27 -0.23 17.10 -0.05
C ALA A 27 -0.96 18.33 -0.62
N SER A 28 -1.95 18.88 0.10
CA SER A 28 -2.90 19.93 -0.36
C SER A 28 -2.29 21.27 -0.84
N THR A 29 -0.98 21.47 -0.74
CA THR A 29 -0.29 22.68 -1.24
C THR A 29 0.03 22.65 -2.73
N SER A 30 -0.20 21.53 -3.42
CA SER A 30 0.12 21.32 -4.84
C SER A 30 -0.97 21.80 -5.82
N SER A 31 -0.56 22.16 -7.04
CA SER A 31 -1.46 22.61 -8.12
C SER A 31 -2.45 21.50 -8.55
N GLU A 32 -3.55 21.85 -9.24
CA GLU A 32 -4.54 20.86 -9.72
C GLU A 32 -3.89 19.74 -10.56
N HIS A 33 -2.95 20.08 -11.43
CA HIS A 33 -2.24 19.12 -12.27
C HIS A 33 -1.40 18.12 -11.45
N GLU A 34 -0.72 18.59 -10.40
CA GLU A 34 0.06 17.73 -9.51
C GLU A 34 -0.84 16.79 -8.69
N LYS A 35 -2.07 17.24 -8.36
CA LYS A 35 -3.06 16.39 -7.67
C LYS A 35 -3.56 15.26 -8.58
N ASP A 36 -3.84 15.53 -9.84
CA ASP A 36 -4.28 14.52 -10.81
C ASP A 36 -3.18 13.47 -11.08
N GLU A 37 -1.94 13.92 -11.22
CA GLU A 37 -0.77 13.04 -11.34
C GLU A 37 -0.63 12.16 -10.09
N LEU A 38 -0.70 12.76 -8.91
CA LEU A 38 -0.61 12.03 -7.65
C LEU A 38 -1.74 11.00 -7.50
N GLN A 39 -2.97 11.37 -7.87
CA GLN A 39 -4.13 10.48 -7.82
C GLN A 39 -3.92 9.27 -8.74
N THR A 40 -3.37 9.50 -9.94
CA THR A 40 -3.03 8.42 -10.89
C THR A 40 -2.01 7.45 -10.30
N VAL A 41 -0.97 7.95 -9.63
CA VAL A 41 0.04 7.12 -8.95
C VAL A 41 -0.60 6.29 -7.82
N ILE A 42 -1.47 6.91 -7.02
CA ILE A 42 -2.17 6.27 -5.91
C ILE A 42 -3.11 5.16 -6.39
N ASP A 43 -3.85 5.40 -7.46
CA ASP A 43 -4.75 4.39 -8.02
C ASP A 43 -3.98 3.22 -8.64
N GLY A 44 -2.83 3.51 -9.26
CA GLY A 44 -1.87 2.48 -9.69
C GLY A 44 -1.38 1.64 -8.51
N LEU A 45 -1.00 2.26 -7.39
CA LEU A 45 -0.58 1.55 -6.17
C LEU A 45 -1.69 0.71 -5.56
N LYS A 46 -2.93 1.21 -5.48
CA LYS A 46 -4.09 0.46 -4.98
C LYS A 46 -4.38 -0.74 -5.86
N LEU A 47 -4.45 -0.54 -7.17
CA LEU A 47 -4.65 -1.63 -8.13
C LEU A 47 -3.55 -2.69 -8.02
N TYR A 48 -2.30 -2.23 -7.90
CA TYR A 48 -1.15 -3.13 -7.77
C TYR A 48 -1.18 -3.91 -6.46
N PHE A 49 -1.54 -3.26 -5.35
CA PHE A 49 -1.73 -3.93 -4.07
C PHE A 49 -2.85 -4.97 -4.17
N ASN A 50 -4.01 -4.60 -4.72
CA ASN A 50 -5.17 -5.49 -4.86
C ASN A 50 -4.88 -6.73 -5.70
N THR A 51 -4.16 -6.57 -6.80
CA THR A 51 -3.77 -7.68 -7.70
C THR A 51 -2.58 -8.49 -7.15
N GLY A 52 -1.58 -7.82 -6.60
CA GLY A 52 -0.33 -8.41 -6.10
C GLY A 52 -0.47 -9.11 -4.75
N LEU A 53 -1.44 -8.71 -3.92
CA LEU A 53 -1.59 -9.21 -2.55
C LEU A 53 -1.66 -10.74 -2.50
N LYS A 54 -2.58 -11.35 -3.26
CA LYS A 54 -2.81 -12.81 -3.26
C LYS A 54 -1.56 -13.61 -3.64
N ASN A 55 -0.72 -13.06 -4.52
CA ASN A 55 0.39 -13.78 -5.14
C ASN A 55 1.74 -13.52 -4.47
N ILE A 56 1.98 -12.30 -4.00
CA ILE A 56 3.33 -11.82 -3.63
C ILE A 56 3.44 -11.47 -2.14
N LEU A 57 2.35 -11.02 -1.50
CA LEU A 57 2.43 -10.37 -0.18
C LEU A 57 1.90 -11.23 0.99
N LEU A 58 0.99 -12.18 0.74
CA LEU A 58 0.39 -13.02 1.77
C LEU A 58 1.15 -14.34 1.97
N TYR A 59 1.52 -14.61 3.22
CA TYR A 59 1.93 -15.93 3.68
C TYR A 59 0.76 -16.92 3.68
N ARG A 60 1.06 -18.22 3.72
CA ARG A 60 0.06 -19.32 3.61
C ARG A 60 -1.13 -19.15 4.56
N ILE A 61 -0.88 -18.72 5.79
CA ILE A 61 -1.90 -18.48 6.83
C ILE A 61 -2.76 -17.24 6.55
N GLU A 62 -2.17 -16.13 6.10
CA GLU A 62 -2.90 -14.90 5.75
C GLU A 62 -3.82 -15.11 4.54
N ARG A 63 -3.44 -15.99 3.60
CA ARG A 63 -4.31 -16.37 2.47
C ARG A 63 -5.62 -17.01 2.92
N ALA A 64 -5.58 -17.84 3.96
CA ALA A 64 -6.80 -18.47 4.48
C ALA A 64 -7.76 -17.44 5.09
N GLN A 65 -7.23 -16.49 5.87
CA GLN A 65 -8.00 -15.38 6.42
C GLN A 65 -8.60 -14.50 5.32
N PHE A 66 -7.80 -14.10 4.32
CA PHE A 66 -8.28 -13.28 3.22
C PHE A 66 -9.39 -13.96 2.42
N ASN A 67 -9.25 -15.26 2.13
CA ASN A 67 -10.29 -16.04 1.47
C ASN A 67 -11.57 -16.15 2.32
N ALA A 68 -11.45 -16.25 3.65
CA ALA A 68 -12.60 -16.24 4.54
C ALA A 68 -13.35 -14.91 4.51
N ILE A 69 -12.63 -13.77 4.41
CA ILE A 69 -13.24 -12.46 4.23
C ILE A 69 -13.90 -12.33 2.86
N LEU A 70 -13.23 -12.72 1.77
CA LEU A 70 -13.81 -12.68 0.42
C LEU A 70 -15.09 -13.50 0.29
N LYS A 71 -15.22 -14.61 1.04
CA LYS A 71 -16.47 -15.38 1.10
C LYS A 71 -17.61 -14.60 1.76
N LYS A 72 -17.33 -13.77 2.76
CA LYS A 72 -18.32 -12.94 3.45
C LYS A 72 -18.62 -11.64 2.69
N THR A 73 -17.60 -11.08 2.04
CA THR A 73 -17.68 -9.80 1.33
C THR A 73 -16.90 -9.91 0.02
N PRO A 74 -17.54 -10.35 -1.07
CA PRO A 74 -16.83 -10.63 -2.33
C PRO A 74 -16.25 -9.39 -3.03
N THR A 75 -16.80 -8.20 -2.73
CA THR A 75 -16.43 -6.93 -3.39
C THR A 75 -15.34 -6.14 -2.67
N ILE A 76 -14.93 -6.58 -1.48
CA ILE A 76 -13.95 -5.85 -0.68
C ILE A 76 -12.56 -5.90 -1.33
N GLN A 77 -11.88 -4.75 -1.36
CA GLN A 77 -10.53 -4.66 -1.89
C GLN A 77 -9.50 -4.93 -0.80
N ALA A 78 -8.32 -5.40 -1.21
CA ALA A 78 -7.22 -5.66 -0.29
C ALA A 78 -6.77 -4.38 0.43
N CYS A 79 -6.70 -3.26 -0.28
CA CYS A 79 -6.31 -1.97 0.28
C CYS A 79 -7.26 -1.48 1.39
N ASP A 80 -8.50 -1.99 1.44
CA ASP A 80 -9.47 -1.67 2.49
C ASP A 80 -9.36 -2.59 3.72
N ILE A 81 -8.66 -3.72 3.59
CA ILE A 81 -8.54 -4.74 4.65
C ILE A 81 -7.22 -4.61 5.40
N TYR A 82 -6.14 -4.37 4.66
CA TYR A 82 -4.79 -4.36 5.21
C TYR A 82 -4.33 -2.95 5.56
N GLY A 83 -3.34 -2.85 6.45
CA GLY A 83 -2.76 -1.58 6.91
C GLY A 83 -1.34 -1.36 6.41
N ALA A 84 -0.63 -0.42 7.04
CA ALA A 84 0.70 0.04 6.62
C ALA A 84 1.74 -1.10 6.55
N GLU A 85 1.70 -2.09 7.44
CA GLU A 85 2.68 -3.20 7.45
C GLU A 85 2.71 -3.98 6.13
N HIS A 86 1.55 -4.37 5.62
CA HIS A 86 1.44 -5.08 4.34
C HIS A 86 1.77 -4.16 3.17
N PHE A 87 1.46 -2.86 3.30
CA PHE A 87 1.81 -1.86 2.30
C PHE A 87 3.32 -1.71 2.18
N LEU A 88 4.06 -1.65 3.28
CA LEU A 88 5.53 -1.60 3.27
C LEU A 88 6.17 -2.83 2.59
N ARG A 89 5.54 -4.02 2.70
CA ARG A 89 5.99 -5.22 1.95
C ARG A 89 5.90 -5.03 0.43
N LEU A 90 4.97 -4.20 -0.05
CA LEU A 90 4.86 -3.83 -1.47
C LEU A 90 6.09 -3.07 -1.93
N PHE A 91 6.55 -2.09 -1.15
CA PHE A 91 7.70 -1.23 -1.49
C PHE A 91 9.01 -2.01 -1.61
N VAL A 92 9.18 -3.10 -0.87
CA VAL A 92 10.33 -4.00 -1.03
C VAL A 92 10.33 -4.70 -2.40
N ARG A 93 9.16 -4.88 -3.01
CA ARG A 93 8.99 -5.56 -4.31
C ARG A 93 8.89 -4.60 -5.48
N LEU A 94 8.43 -3.36 -5.26
CA LEU A 94 8.22 -2.34 -6.30
C LEU A 94 9.43 -2.10 -7.21
N PRO A 95 10.68 -2.00 -6.73
CA PRO A 95 11.84 -1.76 -7.61
C PRO A 95 11.99 -2.80 -8.71
N ALA A 96 11.79 -4.08 -8.38
CA ALA A 96 11.87 -5.18 -9.35
C ALA A 96 10.73 -5.14 -10.39
N LEU A 97 9.62 -4.47 -10.08
CA LEU A 97 8.45 -4.37 -10.95
C LEU A 97 8.53 -3.14 -11.84
N VAL A 98 8.96 -1.99 -11.32
CA VAL A 98 9.23 -0.80 -12.13
C VAL A 98 10.24 -1.14 -13.23
N ALA A 99 11.26 -1.94 -12.91
CA ALA A 99 12.21 -2.46 -13.90
C ALA A 99 11.57 -3.36 -14.99
N ARG A 100 10.46 -4.05 -14.67
CA ARG A 100 9.74 -4.94 -15.62
C ARG A 100 8.76 -4.20 -16.52
N VAL A 101 8.21 -3.07 -16.07
CA VAL A 101 7.25 -2.26 -16.84
C VAL A 101 7.92 -1.60 -18.04
N GLY A 102 9.26 -1.47 -18.03
CA GLY A 102 9.99 -0.82 -19.11
C GLY A 102 9.72 0.68 -19.18
N ALA A 103 9.40 1.30 -18.04
CA ALA A 103 9.27 2.74 -17.92
C ALA A 103 10.59 3.42 -18.34
N ASP A 104 10.47 4.54 -19.04
CA ASP A 104 11.60 5.41 -19.31
C ASP A 104 12.15 6.00 -18.00
N LYS A 105 13.36 6.56 -18.08
CA LYS A 105 14.09 7.03 -16.91
C LYS A 105 13.32 8.09 -16.14
N ASP A 106 12.68 9.03 -16.83
CA ASP A 106 12.00 10.17 -16.21
C ASP A 106 10.75 9.69 -15.46
N THR A 107 9.97 8.81 -16.08
CA THR A 107 8.81 8.16 -15.43
C THR A 107 9.23 7.32 -14.22
N ALA A 108 10.35 6.59 -14.31
CA ALA A 108 10.86 5.80 -13.18
C ALA A 108 11.32 6.67 -12.01
N GLU A 109 11.98 7.80 -12.28
CA GLU A 109 12.40 8.77 -11.27
C GLU A 109 11.19 9.44 -10.59
N MET A 110 10.16 9.81 -11.36
CA MET A 110 8.89 10.33 -10.85
C MET A 110 8.21 9.33 -9.89
N PHE A 111 8.11 8.06 -10.29
CA PHE A 111 7.56 7.02 -9.40
C PHE A 111 8.38 6.85 -8.12
N GLN A 112 9.71 6.81 -8.23
CA GLN A 112 10.58 6.70 -7.05
C GLN A 112 10.40 7.88 -6.09
N LYS A 113 10.26 9.10 -6.61
CA LYS A 113 9.99 10.29 -5.80
C LYS A 113 8.68 10.14 -5.01
N HIS A 114 7.57 9.84 -5.67
CA HIS A 114 6.28 9.63 -4.99
C HIS A 114 6.33 8.49 -3.98
N PHE A 115 7.02 7.39 -4.31
CA PHE A 115 7.17 6.27 -3.39
C PHE A 115 7.95 6.66 -2.13
N ASN A 116 9.04 7.40 -2.28
CA ASN A 116 9.83 7.89 -1.15
C ASN A 116 9.04 8.88 -0.30
N ASP A 117 8.24 9.75 -0.92
CA ASP A 117 7.40 10.72 -0.19
C ASP A 117 6.30 10.02 0.62
N ILE A 118 5.63 9.01 0.05
CA ILE A 118 4.65 8.19 0.77
C ILE A 118 5.31 7.43 1.94
N LEU A 119 6.50 6.86 1.72
CA LEU A 119 7.23 6.16 2.78
C LEU A 119 7.61 7.11 3.93
N ARG A 120 8.08 8.33 3.59
CA ARG A 120 8.39 9.37 4.57
C ARG A 120 7.16 9.79 5.36
N PHE A 121 6.03 10.00 4.68
CA PHE A 121 4.75 10.34 5.33
C PHE A 121 4.32 9.28 6.35
N ILE A 122 4.49 7.99 6.02
CA ILE A 122 4.19 6.87 6.92
C ILE A 122 5.16 6.85 8.10
N ASP A 123 6.46 7.07 7.86
CA ASP A 123 7.50 7.05 8.92
C ASP A 123 7.35 8.20 9.92
N GLU A 124 7.04 9.41 9.45
CA GLU A 124 6.72 10.57 10.28
C GLU A 124 5.49 10.33 11.18
N ARG A 125 4.57 9.46 10.74
CA ARG A 125 3.35 9.09 11.46
C ARG A 125 3.38 7.63 11.88
N ARG A 126 4.58 7.10 12.16
CA ARG A 126 4.79 5.70 12.51
C ARG A 126 3.94 5.25 13.69
N ASP A 127 3.84 6.08 14.72
CA ASP A 127 3.04 5.78 15.92
C ASP A 127 1.52 5.80 15.66
N GLN A 128 1.08 6.33 14.53
CA GLN A 128 -0.31 6.31 14.10
C GLN A 128 -0.62 5.08 13.22
N TYR A 129 0.33 4.69 12.36
CA TYR A 129 0.08 3.71 11.30
C TYR A 129 0.70 2.33 11.52
N LEU A 130 1.74 2.22 12.35
CA LEU A 130 2.49 0.99 12.62
C LEU A 130 2.32 0.52 14.07
N ILE A 131 1.15 0.78 14.68
CA ILE A 131 0.84 0.32 16.03
C ILE A 131 0.63 -1.20 16.03
N ASP A 132 1.47 -1.90 16.78
CA ASP A 132 1.28 -3.32 17.12
C ASP A 132 0.16 -3.43 18.16
N ARG A 133 -1.09 -3.33 17.72
CA ARG A 133 -2.25 -3.70 18.55
C ARG A 133 -2.40 -5.20 18.48
N SER A 134 -1.54 -5.89 19.24
CA SER A 134 -1.65 -7.32 19.54
C SER A 134 -2.87 -7.62 20.42
#